data_AF-A0A841RN13-F1
#
_entry.id   AF-A0A841RN13-F1
#
_cell.length_a   1.000
_cell.length_b   1.000
_cell.length_c   1.000
_cell.angle_alpha   90.00
_cell.angle_beta   90.00
_cell.angle_gamma   90.00
#
_symmetry.space_group_name_H-M   'P 1'
#
loop_
_entity.id
_entity.type
_entity.pdbx_description
1 polymer ?
#
loop_
_entity_poly.entity_id
_entity_poly.type
_entity_poly.pdbx_seq_one_letter_code
_entity_poly.pdbx_strand_id
1 'polypeptide(L)'
;MSINMYLGAASSQKNNMNSLCIEIIQSMEQVKASIKAFNGAILLQGKTYRTAKLYMSQTYLPLAQGIIYLCEELIRQNDRYINDFKSEVATTDVKEEEILEQIREIDRMIMKYEELNSVTPLFHSTIIVYQLMKKNLQDKLQRLYTYNTKSANNYETALQLAKGVIDGLQAVQNGRGFNSKTGTFSTEGMNLDWIAHIDKTHYTRKAKEEYGDYLEEYPENIEKVITIIKYDESNPKYVDDTNEFLGPLETHDTIEIKYLIYSADEPYRRLSLQYLNQVEIAAIDESGVFSSDKNTIKFDVEDDRTNDRGKYFTFFHELGHAIDYYHGTEHGYDGFISESFEYEGKTLSEHMYVDVENKIQEQLRTELKQEDYDELTSAEKDELINNVSEYFIYNGPTNQVLSDDEKDLFMEVKTQLSDELRPDHHNNASDVYGGVTVNQIKGKWAHHEESYWINEETGERERAK
;
A
#
# COMPACT_ATOMS: atom_id res chain seq x y z
N MET A 1 -44.09 19.31 -2.42
CA MET A 1 -43.43 20.08 -1.33
C MET A 1 -42.48 21.06 -2.00
N SER A 2 -42.41 22.30 -1.53
CA SER A 2 -41.51 23.31 -2.09
C SER A 2 -40.11 23.19 -1.50
N ILE A 3 -39.07 23.37 -2.32
CA ILE A 3 -37.66 23.34 -1.94
C ILE A 3 -37.23 24.73 -1.49
N ASN A 4 -36.77 24.83 -0.24
CA ASN A 4 -36.39 26.09 0.38
C ASN A 4 -35.06 25.93 1.11
N MET A 5 -34.16 26.89 0.89
CA MET A 5 -32.88 26.99 1.59
C MET A 5 -32.81 28.35 2.30
N TYR A 6 -32.71 28.29 3.63
CA TYR A 6 -32.46 29.44 4.50
C TYR A 6 -31.02 29.37 4.99
N LEU A 7 -30.09 30.05 4.34
CA LEU A 7 -28.66 29.90 4.58
C LEU A 7 -28.27 30.28 6.00
N GLY A 8 -28.91 31.28 6.60
CA GLY A 8 -28.67 31.65 7.99
C GLY A 8 -29.04 30.53 8.97
N ALA A 9 -30.24 29.95 8.81
CA ALA A 9 -30.70 28.84 9.65
C ALA A 9 -29.89 27.56 9.42
N ALA A 10 -29.62 27.22 8.16
CA ALA A 10 -28.83 26.05 7.80
C ALA A 10 -27.38 26.16 8.29
N SER A 11 -26.76 27.34 8.19
CA SER A 11 -25.42 27.59 8.75
C SER A 11 -25.40 27.50 10.27
N SER A 12 -26.43 28.02 10.95
CA SER A 12 -26.55 27.90 12.41
C SER A 12 -26.68 26.44 12.85
N GLN A 13 -27.54 25.66 12.17
CA GLN A 13 -27.70 24.23 12.42
C GLN A 13 -26.41 23.46 12.19
N LYS A 14 -25.72 23.70 11.06
CA LYS A 14 -24.38 23.15 10.78
C LYS A 14 -23.42 23.44 11.92
N ASN A 15 -23.29 24.70 12.34
CA ASN A 15 -22.32 25.09 13.37
C ASN A 15 -22.62 24.40 14.70
N ASN A 16 -23.88 24.37 15.12
CA ASN A 16 -24.28 23.67 16.34
C ASN A 16 -23.97 22.17 16.29
N MET A 17 -24.25 21.52 15.16
CA MET A 17 -23.99 20.09 14.98
C MET A 17 -22.49 19.79 14.95
N ASN A 18 -21.70 20.61 14.26
CA ASN A 18 -20.26 20.45 14.18
C ASN A 18 -19.60 20.67 15.55
N SER A 19 -20.04 21.68 16.32
CA SER A 19 -19.56 21.89 17.70
C SER A 19 -19.83 20.68 18.59
N LEU A 20 -21.04 20.11 18.53
CA LEU A 20 -21.36 18.89 19.28
C LEU A 20 -20.49 17.70 18.85
N CYS A 21 -20.27 17.51 17.55
CA CYS A 21 -19.42 16.44 17.02
C CYS A 21 -17.97 16.59 17.51
N ILE A 22 -17.43 17.82 17.53
CA ILE A 22 -16.08 18.10 18.04
C ILE A 22 -15.98 17.75 19.53
N GLU A 23 -16.97 18.11 20.34
CA GLU A 23 -17.00 17.76 21.77
C GLU A 23 -17.03 16.23 21.98
N ILE A 24 -17.82 15.52 21.16
CA ILE A 24 -17.89 14.06 21.21
C ILE A 24 -16.56 13.43 20.80
N ILE A 25 -15.90 13.91 19.73
CA ILE A 25 -14.59 13.43 19.29
C ILE A 25 -13.57 13.58 20.43
N GLN A 26 -13.50 14.75 21.07
CA GLN A 26 -12.59 14.99 22.19
C GLN A 26 -12.85 14.04 23.36
N SER A 27 -14.12 13.81 23.70
CA SER A 27 -14.53 12.86 24.74
C SER A 27 -14.12 11.42 24.39
N MET A 28 -14.34 10.99 23.15
CA MET A 28 -13.99 9.64 22.70
C MET A 28 -12.47 9.43 22.61
N GLU A 29 -11.70 10.47 22.26
CA GLU A 29 -10.23 10.40 22.34
C GLU A 29 -9.74 10.26 23.79
N GLN A 30 -10.39 10.92 24.76
CA GLN A 30 -10.11 10.71 26.18
C GLN A 30 -10.45 9.29 26.64
N VAL A 31 -11.56 8.71 26.15
CA VAL A 31 -11.92 7.31 26.40
C VAL A 31 -10.86 6.36 25.82
N LYS A 32 -10.44 6.56 24.57
CA LYS A 32 -9.37 5.78 23.93
C LYS A 32 -8.06 5.86 24.73
N ALA A 33 -7.65 7.06 25.12
CA ALA A 33 -6.46 7.28 25.92
C ALA A 33 -6.55 6.57 27.29
N SER A 34 -7.71 6.63 27.95
CA SER A 34 -7.95 5.96 29.24
C SER A 34 -7.88 4.44 29.12
N ILE A 35 -8.44 3.85 28.06
CA ILE A 35 -8.36 2.41 27.79
C ILE A 35 -6.90 2.00 27.52
N LYS A 36 -6.15 2.77 26.72
CA LYS A 36 -4.73 2.51 26.45
C LYS A 36 -3.90 2.58 27.73
N ALA A 37 -4.12 3.59 28.58
CA ALA A 37 -3.45 3.73 29.87
C ALA A 37 -3.78 2.55 30.81
N PHE A 38 -5.05 2.14 30.87
CA PHE A 38 -5.47 0.96 31.63
C PHE A 38 -4.80 -0.32 31.12
N ASN A 39 -4.73 -0.52 29.80
CA ASN A 39 -4.07 -1.67 29.18
C ASN A 39 -2.57 -1.71 29.56
N GLY A 40 -1.87 -0.58 29.47
CA GLY A 40 -0.46 -0.43 29.81
C GLY A 40 -0.12 -0.48 31.32
N ALA A 41 -1.11 -0.45 32.22
CA ALA A 41 -0.86 -0.40 33.65
C ALA A 41 -0.20 -1.69 34.20
N ILE A 42 1.10 -1.62 34.49
CA ILE A 42 1.90 -2.80 34.89
C ILE A 42 1.49 -3.40 36.24
N LEU A 43 0.87 -2.63 37.15
CA LEU A 43 0.48 -3.12 38.49
C LEU A 43 -0.83 -3.92 38.49
N LEU A 44 -1.66 -3.78 37.43
CA LEU A 44 -2.97 -4.43 37.33
C LEU A 44 -2.85 -5.78 36.62
N GLN A 45 -2.28 -6.77 37.33
CA GLN A 45 -1.91 -8.07 36.75
C GLN A 45 -2.85 -9.23 37.09
N GLY A 46 -3.76 -9.05 38.05
CA GLY A 46 -4.71 -10.08 38.44
C GLY A 46 -5.54 -10.59 37.25
N LYS A 47 -5.99 -11.86 37.30
CA LYS A 47 -6.72 -12.51 36.18
C LYS A 47 -7.91 -11.68 35.67
N THR A 48 -8.66 -11.08 36.59
CA THR A 48 -9.76 -10.15 36.28
C THR A 48 -9.28 -8.95 35.48
N TYR A 49 -8.21 -8.28 35.93
CA TYR A 49 -7.64 -7.13 35.23
C TYR A 49 -7.10 -7.51 33.85
N ARG A 50 -6.34 -8.60 33.73
CA ARG A 50 -5.79 -9.06 32.44
C ARG A 50 -6.89 -9.31 31.41
N THR A 51 -7.98 -9.98 31.83
CA THR A 51 -9.12 -10.23 30.93
C THR A 51 -9.93 -8.97 30.64
N ALA A 52 -10.09 -8.05 31.60
CA ALA A 52 -10.73 -6.76 31.40
C ALA A 52 -9.98 -5.89 30.38
N LYS A 53 -8.64 -5.86 30.45
CA LYS A 53 -7.78 -5.13 29.50
C LYS A 53 -8.00 -5.59 28.06
N LEU A 54 -7.99 -6.90 27.83
CA LEU A 54 -8.28 -7.50 26.53
C LEU A 54 -9.69 -7.15 26.07
N TYR A 55 -10.69 -7.37 26.94
CA TYR A 55 -12.08 -7.09 26.63
C TYR A 55 -12.32 -5.64 26.23
N MET A 56 -11.82 -4.66 27.01
CA MET A 56 -11.96 -3.24 26.70
C MET A 56 -11.25 -2.85 25.40
N SER A 57 -10.07 -3.41 25.14
CA SER A 57 -9.33 -3.17 23.90
C SER A 57 -10.05 -3.74 22.67
N GLN A 58 -10.72 -4.87 22.82
CA GLN A 58 -11.46 -5.53 21.73
C GLN A 58 -12.86 -4.98 21.50
N THR A 59 -13.42 -4.20 22.43
CA THR A 59 -14.81 -3.75 22.36
C THR A 59 -14.95 -2.23 22.46
N TYR A 60 -14.60 -1.64 23.61
CA TYR A 60 -14.79 -0.20 23.83
C TYR A 60 -13.83 0.67 23.03
N LEU A 61 -12.60 0.21 22.77
CA LEU A 61 -11.65 0.94 21.92
C LEU A 61 -12.15 1.11 20.47
N PRO A 62 -12.54 0.04 19.75
CA PRO A 62 -13.12 0.18 18.41
C PRO A 62 -14.47 0.90 18.41
N LEU A 63 -15.27 0.78 19.49
CA LEU A 63 -16.53 1.52 19.61
C LEU A 63 -16.29 3.05 19.70
N ALA A 64 -15.33 3.48 20.54
CA ALA A 64 -14.96 4.88 20.63
C ALA A 64 -14.41 5.41 19.29
N GLN A 65 -13.62 4.61 18.57
CA GLN A 65 -13.15 4.95 17.23
C GLN A 65 -14.31 5.08 16.22
N GLY A 66 -15.30 4.19 16.26
CA GLY A 66 -16.47 4.27 15.39
C GLY A 66 -17.34 5.51 15.62
N ILE A 67 -17.47 5.95 16.87
CA ILE A 67 -18.15 7.21 17.21
C ILE A 67 -17.38 8.42 16.66
N ILE A 68 -16.05 8.40 16.72
CA ILE A 68 -15.20 9.43 16.12
C ILE A 68 -15.43 9.48 14.59
N TYR A 69 -15.36 8.34 13.91
CA TYR A 69 -15.61 8.27 12.46
C TYR A 69 -16.99 8.79 12.07
N LEU A 70 -18.03 8.51 12.86
CA LEU A 70 -19.37 9.05 12.63
C LEU A 70 -19.37 10.59 12.74
N CYS A 71 -18.74 11.13 13.79
CA CYS A 71 -18.69 12.58 14.00
C CYS A 71 -17.89 13.29 12.92
N GLU A 72 -16.76 12.73 12.50
CA GLU A 72 -15.96 13.24 11.38
C GLU A 72 -16.77 13.27 10.08
N GLU A 73 -17.51 12.20 9.78
CA GLU A 73 -18.34 12.15 8.57
C GLU A 73 -19.51 13.15 8.63
N LEU A 74 -20.14 13.32 9.80
CA LEU A 74 -21.18 14.34 9.97
C LEU A 74 -20.65 15.76 9.77
N ILE A 75 -19.48 16.09 10.34
CA ILE A 75 -18.83 17.38 10.13
C ILE A 75 -18.57 17.61 8.64
N ARG A 76 -17.95 16.63 7.98
CA ARG A 76 -17.62 16.69 6.55
C ARG A 76 -18.86 16.92 5.69
N GLN A 77 -19.93 16.17 5.94
CA GLN A 77 -21.17 16.30 5.16
C GLN A 77 -21.90 17.62 5.43
N ASN A 78 -21.94 18.08 6.68
CA ASN A 78 -22.51 19.39 7.02
C ASN A 78 -21.74 20.53 6.32
N ASP A 79 -20.41 20.42 6.26
CA ASP A 79 -19.55 21.38 5.58
C ASP A 79 -19.82 21.40 4.08
N ARG A 80 -19.79 20.22 3.44
CA ARG A 80 -20.05 20.07 2.00
C ARG A 80 -21.45 20.52 1.61
N TYR A 81 -22.49 20.13 2.35
CA TYR A 81 -23.87 20.52 2.06
C TYR A 81 -23.98 22.06 1.90
N ILE A 82 -23.50 22.83 2.88
CA ILE A 82 -23.60 24.29 2.81
C ILE A 82 -22.68 24.90 1.73
N ASN A 83 -21.46 24.39 1.59
CA ASN A 83 -20.49 24.94 0.64
C ASN A 83 -20.89 24.66 -0.81
N ASP A 84 -21.31 23.45 -1.11
CA ASP A 84 -21.78 23.02 -2.44
C ASP A 84 -23.04 23.78 -2.83
N PHE A 85 -23.96 24.07 -1.89
CA PHE A 85 -25.12 24.92 -2.18
C PHE A 85 -24.69 26.33 -2.60
N LYS A 86 -23.71 26.91 -1.88
CA LYS A 86 -23.24 28.28 -2.14
C LYS A 86 -22.52 28.40 -3.49
N SER A 87 -21.76 27.37 -3.88
CA SER A 87 -21.03 27.34 -5.15
C SER A 87 -21.93 27.00 -6.34
N GLU A 88 -22.87 26.06 -6.17
CA GLU A 88 -23.68 25.52 -7.27
C GLU A 88 -24.99 26.29 -7.47
N VAL A 89 -25.63 26.77 -6.39
CA VAL A 89 -27.00 27.33 -6.43
C VAL A 89 -27.01 28.83 -6.18
N ALA A 90 -26.66 29.27 -4.95
CA ALA A 90 -26.73 30.68 -4.56
C ALA A 90 -26.02 30.99 -3.24
N THR A 91 -25.52 32.23 -3.10
CA THR A 91 -24.94 32.76 -1.85
C THR A 91 -25.95 33.42 -0.92
N THR A 92 -27.23 33.44 -1.28
CA THR A 92 -28.36 33.98 -0.50
C THR A 92 -29.42 32.93 -0.26
N ASP A 93 -30.40 33.24 0.58
CA ASP A 93 -31.60 32.43 0.74
C ASP A 93 -32.28 32.20 -0.62
N VAL A 94 -32.88 31.01 -0.77
CA VAL A 94 -33.59 30.59 -1.97
C VAL A 94 -34.91 29.96 -1.55
N LYS A 95 -36.01 30.52 -2.07
CA LYS A 95 -37.33 29.92 -1.97
C LYS A 95 -37.83 29.64 -3.37
N GLU A 96 -38.14 28.38 -3.65
CA GLU A 96 -38.61 27.97 -4.98
C GLU A 96 -39.83 28.77 -5.44
N GLU A 97 -40.83 28.96 -4.57
CA GLU A 97 -42.05 29.69 -4.97
C GLU A 97 -41.78 31.17 -5.27
N GLU A 98 -40.81 31.81 -4.62
CA GLU A 98 -40.42 33.20 -4.92
C GLU A 98 -39.79 33.29 -6.32
N ILE A 99 -38.96 32.31 -6.69
CA ILE A 99 -38.36 32.25 -8.05
C ILE A 99 -39.45 32.00 -9.09
N LEU A 100 -40.37 31.08 -8.82
CA LEU A 100 -41.48 30.77 -9.72
C LEU A 100 -42.40 31.98 -9.94
N GLU A 101 -42.73 32.74 -8.88
CA GLU A 101 -43.56 33.94 -9.04
C GLU A 101 -42.81 35.04 -9.80
N GLN A 102 -41.51 35.24 -9.54
CA GLN A 102 -40.70 36.19 -10.33
C GLN A 102 -40.67 35.83 -11.82
N ILE A 103 -40.58 34.53 -12.17
CA ILE A 103 -40.68 34.08 -13.56
C ILE A 103 -42.06 34.40 -14.15
N ARG A 104 -43.15 34.12 -13.42
CA ARG A 104 -44.52 34.44 -13.86
C ARG A 104 -44.72 35.94 -14.06
N GLU A 105 -44.17 36.77 -13.19
CA GLU A 105 -44.22 38.23 -13.33
C GLU A 105 -43.44 38.72 -14.55
N ILE A 106 -42.24 38.19 -14.78
CA ILE A 106 -41.44 38.50 -15.97
C ILE A 106 -42.19 38.08 -17.25
N ASP A 107 -42.84 36.92 -17.25
CA ASP A 107 -43.67 36.49 -18.39
C ASP A 107 -44.82 37.46 -18.67
N ARG A 108 -45.50 37.96 -17.63
CA ARG A 108 -46.53 39.01 -17.78
C ARG A 108 -45.93 40.30 -18.37
N MET A 109 -44.72 40.68 -17.96
CA MET A 109 -44.04 41.86 -18.47
C MET A 109 -43.59 41.70 -19.92
N ILE A 110 -43.05 40.53 -20.30
CA ILE A 110 -42.69 40.20 -21.68
C ILE A 110 -43.92 40.35 -22.58
N MET A 111 -45.04 39.69 -22.24
CA MET A 111 -46.28 39.78 -23.02
C MET A 111 -46.76 41.23 -23.20
N LYS A 112 -46.71 42.03 -22.12
CA LYS A 112 -47.10 43.45 -22.16
C LYS A 112 -46.18 44.27 -23.08
N TYR A 113 -44.87 44.06 -23.01
CA TYR A 113 -43.93 44.78 -23.87
C TYR A 113 -43.99 44.32 -25.33
N GLU A 114 -44.27 43.04 -25.59
CA GLU A 114 -44.52 42.52 -26.94
C GLU A 114 -45.75 43.18 -27.58
N GLU A 115 -46.85 43.32 -26.82
CA GLU A 115 -48.05 44.02 -27.26
C GLU A 115 -47.74 45.49 -27.61
N LEU A 116 -47.06 46.22 -26.74
CA LEU A 116 -46.66 47.61 -27.00
C LEU A 116 -45.67 47.74 -28.17
N ASN A 117 -44.73 46.80 -28.31
CA ASN A 117 -43.74 46.79 -29.37
C ASN A 117 -44.35 46.52 -30.75
N SER A 118 -45.50 45.82 -30.81
CA SER A 118 -46.25 45.59 -32.05
C SER A 118 -46.89 46.87 -32.60
N VAL A 119 -47.20 47.85 -31.72
CA VAL A 119 -47.74 49.16 -32.10
C VAL A 119 -46.62 50.10 -32.54
N THR A 120 -45.47 50.10 -31.84
CA THR A 120 -44.26 50.86 -32.23
C THR A 120 -43.01 50.13 -31.73
N PRO A 121 -42.01 49.85 -32.60
CA PRO A 121 -40.89 48.95 -32.28
C PRO A 121 -39.81 49.60 -31.39
N LEU A 122 -40.18 50.09 -30.21
CA LEU A 122 -39.30 50.79 -29.27
C LEU A 122 -38.86 49.93 -28.07
N PHE A 123 -39.50 48.78 -27.83
CA PHE A 123 -39.33 47.99 -26.60
C PHE A 123 -38.54 46.69 -26.80
N HIS A 124 -37.98 46.45 -27.98
CA HIS A 124 -37.24 45.22 -28.31
C HIS A 124 -36.10 44.92 -27.31
N SER A 125 -35.27 45.91 -26.99
CA SER A 125 -34.18 45.74 -26.02
C SER A 125 -34.69 45.39 -24.62
N THR A 126 -35.83 45.96 -24.20
CA THR A 126 -36.46 45.67 -22.90
C THR A 126 -36.96 44.23 -22.84
N ILE A 127 -37.57 43.74 -23.92
CA ILE A 127 -38.00 42.34 -24.03
C ILE A 127 -36.80 41.39 -23.89
N ILE A 128 -35.68 41.69 -24.56
CA ILE A 128 -34.44 40.91 -24.45
C ILE A 128 -33.94 40.88 -22.99
N VAL A 129 -33.92 42.02 -22.30
CA VAL A 129 -33.51 42.08 -20.89
C VAL A 129 -34.40 41.20 -20.02
N TYR A 130 -35.72 41.27 -20.17
CA TYR A 130 -36.64 40.40 -19.42
C TYR A 130 -36.45 38.92 -19.77
N GLN A 131 -36.20 38.57 -21.04
CA GLN A 131 -35.89 37.20 -21.44
C GLN A 131 -34.58 36.69 -20.79
N LEU A 132 -33.55 37.52 -20.70
CA LEU A 132 -32.30 37.18 -20.00
C LEU A 132 -32.52 37.02 -18.48
N MET A 133 -33.32 37.90 -17.85
CA MET A 133 -33.68 37.77 -16.44
C MET A 133 -34.45 36.47 -16.17
N LYS A 134 -35.43 36.14 -17.02
CA LYS A 134 -36.17 34.87 -16.96
C LYS A 134 -35.21 33.68 -17.04
N LYS A 135 -34.31 33.69 -18.02
CA LYS A 135 -33.33 32.61 -18.20
C LYS A 135 -32.46 32.43 -16.96
N ASN A 136 -31.97 33.52 -16.35
CA ASN A 136 -31.16 33.44 -15.13
C ASN A 136 -31.94 32.79 -13.96
N LEU A 137 -33.22 33.17 -13.76
CA LEU A 137 -34.07 32.56 -12.74
C LEU A 137 -34.36 31.08 -13.02
N GLN A 138 -34.57 30.72 -14.29
CA GLN A 138 -34.73 29.32 -14.69
C GLN A 138 -33.46 28.50 -14.46
N ASP A 139 -32.28 29.05 -14.77
CA ASP A 139 -30.99 28.41 -14.50
C ASP A 139 -30.77 28.23 -12.99
N LYS A 140 -31.10 29.25 -12.18
CA LYS A 140 -31.05 29.16 -10.71
C LYS A 140 -32.00 28.10 -10.16
N LEU A 141 -33.23 28.02 -10.68
CA LEU A 141 -34.22 27.02 -10.30
C LEU A 141 -33.75 25.60 -10.66
N GLN A 142 -33.18 25.42 -11.86
CA GLN A 142 -32.63 24.15 -12.29
C GLN A 142 -31.47 23.71 -11.39
N ARG A 143 -30.56 24.63 -11.04
CA ARG A 143 -29.47 24.36 -10.08
C ARG A 143 -30.01 23.94 -8.72
N LEU A 144 -31.06 24.60 -8.22
CA LEU A 144 -31.72 24.21 -6.97
C LEU A 144 -32.26 22.76 -7.02
N TYR A 145 -32.92 22.38 -8.11
CA TYR A 145 -33.41 21.01 -8.29
C TYR A 145 -32.29 19.99 -8.38
N THR A 146 -31.29 20.26 -9.21
CA THR A 146 -30.11 19.40 -9.37
C THR A 146 -29.40 19.19 -8.04
N TYR A 147 -29.17 20.26 -7.28
CA TYR A 147 -28.58 20.19 -5.95
C TYR A 147 -29.43 19.36 -4.99
N ASN A 148 -30.74 19.60 -4.91
CA ASN A 148 -31.64 18.86 -4.02
C ASN A 148 -31.60 17.35 -4.32
N THR A 149 -31.63 16.97 -5.59
CA THR A 149 -31.51 15.56 -6.00
C THR A 149 -30.13 14.98 -5.65
N LYS A 150 -29.04 15.69 -5.97
CA LYS A 150 -27.66 15.27 -5.66
C LYS A 150 -27.45 15.09 -4.15
N SER A 151 -28.00 15.98 -3.33
CA SER A 151 -27.81 15.99 -1.89
C SER A 151 -28.62 14.94 -1.11
N ALA A 152 -29.58 14.26 -1.76
CA ALA A 152 -30.55 13.41 -1.10
C ALA A 152 -29.92 12.25 -0.29
N ASN A 153 -28.77 11.75 -0.75
CA ASN A 153 -28.06 10.62 -0.13
C ASN A 153 -26.73 11.03 0.52
N ASN A 154 -26.46 12.34 0.69
CA ASN A 154 -25.18 12.81 1.24
C ASN A 154 -24.87 12.21 2.62
N TYR A 155 -25.89 11.90 3.42
CA TYR A 155 -25.72 11.35 4.76
C TYR A 155 -25.75 9.82 4.84
N GLU A 156 -25.75 9.10 3.71
CA GLU A 156 -25.82 7.64 3.70
C GLU A 156 -24.65 6.99 4.45
N THR A 157 -23.42 7.46 4.25
CA THR A 157 -22.25 6.95 4.97
C THR A 157 -22.35 7.20 6.47
N ALA A 158 -22.83 8.37 6.89
CA ALA A 158 -23.07 8.67 8.30
C ALA A 158 -24.13 7.72 8.90
N LEU A 159 -25.19 7.41 8.16
CA LEU A 159 -26.21 6.46 8.61
C LEU A 159 -25.66 5.02 8.74
N GLN A 160 -24.80 4.59 7.82
CA GLN A 160 -24.14 3.28 7.89
C GLN A 160 -23.18 3.19 9.09
N LEU A 161 -22.43 4.25 9.38
CA LEU A 161 -21.57 4.35 10.57
C LEU A 161 -22.41 4.35 11.85
N ALA A 162 -23.50 5.13 11.90
CA ALA A 162 -24.41 5.19 13.04
C ALA A 162 -25.03 3.83 13.35
N LYS A 163 -25.44 3.08 12.31
CA LYS A 163 -25.92 1.70 12.47
C LYS A 163 -24.85 0.82 13.13
N GLY A 164 -23.61 0.85 12.62
CA GLY A 164 -22.51 0.09 13.23
C GLY A 164 -22.25 0.45 14.69
N VAL A 165 -22.29 1.74 15.03
CA VAL A 165 -22.15 2.22 16.42
C VAL A 165 -23.28 1.70 17.31
N ILE A 166 -24.53 1.72 16.82
CA ILE A 166 -25.69 1.19 17.55
C ILE A 166 -25.53 -0.32 17.78
N ASP A 167 -25.14 -1.07 16.75
CA ASP A 167 -24.92 -2.52 16.86
C ASP A 167 -23.80 -2.82 17.88
N GLY A 168 -22.72 -2.03 17.88
CA GLY A 168 -21.64 -2.13 18.86
C GLY A 168 -22.06 -1.82 20.29
N LEU A 169 -22.85 -0.75 20.50
CA LEU A 169 -23.42 -0.42 21.80
C LEU A 169 -24.30 -1.56 22.34
N GLN A 170 -25.17 -2.11 21.50
CA GLN A 170 -26.02 -3.25 21.88
C GLN A 170 -25.18 -4.49 22.21
N ALA A 171 -24.12 -4.75 21.44
CA ALA A 171 -23.22 -5.88 21.69
C ALA A 171 -22.56 -5.77 23.08
N VAL A 172 -22.05 -4.60 23.47
CA VAL A 172 -21.33 -4.43 24.75
C VAL A 172 -22.25 -4.27 25.96
N GLN A 173 -23.49 -3.79 25.78
CA GLN A 173 -24.44 -3.54 26.87
C GLN A 173 -25.29 -4.77 27.26
N ASN A 174 -25.23 -5.87 26.50
CA ASN A 174 -26.07 -7.06 26.74
C ASN A 174 -25.67 -7.90 27.98
N GLY A 175 -24.66 -7.48 28.75
CA GLY A 175 -24.23 -8.14 29.98
C GLY A 175 -23.44 -9.44 29.80
N ARG A 176 -23.10 -9.84 28.57
CA ARG A 176 -22.34 -11.08 28.30
C ARG A 176 -20.82 -10.93 28.51
N GLY A 177 -20.33 -9.69 28.57
CA GLY A 177 -18.90 -9.42 28.66
C GLY A 177 -18.23 -9.83 29.97
N PHE A 178 -18.98 -10.03 31.05
CA PHE A 178 -18.44 -10.38 32.37
C PHE A 178 -19.05 -11.68 32.91
N ASN A 179 -18.19 -12.62 33.29
CA ASN A 179 -18.60 -13.86 33.96
C ASN A 179 -18.38 -13.74 35.47
N SER A 180 -19.48 -13.68 36.23
CA SER A 180 -19.46 -13.54 37.68
C SER A 180 -18.92 -14.77 38.42
N LYS A 181 -19.03 -15.97 37.83
CA LYS A 181 -18.51 -17.21 38.44
C LYS A 181 -16.98 -17.28 38.39
N THR A 182 -16.39 -16.83 37.29
CA THR A 182 -14.94 -16.85 37.09
C THR A 182 -14.26 -15.53 37.44
N GLY A 183 -15.03 -14.44 37.59
CA GLY A 183 -14.51 -13.10 37.83
C GLY A 183 -13.71 -12.57 36.64
N THR A 184 -14.05 -12.95 35.41
CA THR A 184 -13.29 -12.61 34.20
C THR A 184 -14.16 -12.02 33.11
N PHE A 185 -13.54 -11.26 32.22
CA PHE A 185 -14.18 -10.74 31.01
C PHE A 185 -13.88 -11.62 29.80
N SER A 186 -14.77 -11.63 28.82
CA SER A 186 -14.59 -12.35 27.54
C SER A 186 -15.46 -11.73 26.45
N THR A 187 -15.01 -11.84 25.20
CA THR A 187 -15.79 -11.55 23.99
C THR A 187 -16.47 -12.80 23.41
N GLU A 188 -16.27 -13.96 24.02
CA GLU A 188 -16.84 -15.23 23.59
C GLU A 188 -18.38 -15.17 23.51
N GLY A 189 -18.93 -15.53 22.35
CA GLY A 189 -20.37 -15.50 22.09
C GLY A 189 -20.96 -14.09 21.88
N MET A 190 -20.12 -13.07 21.75
CA MET A 190 -20.52 -11.72 21.31
C MET A 190 -20.40 -11.59 19.79
N ASN A 191 -21.33 -10.86 19.17
CA ASN A 191 -21.18 -10.45 17.78
C ASN A 191 -20.31 -9.18 17.73
N LEU A 192 -19.17 -9.27 17.03
CA LEU A 192 -18.23 -8.17 16.83
C LEU A 192 -18.11 -7.71 15.37
N ASP A 193 -18.98 -8.19 14.48
CA ASP A 193 -18.97 -7.87 13.04
C ASP A 193 -19.14 -6.36 12.78
N TRP A 194 -19.78 -5.65 13.71
CA TRP A 194 -19.92 -4.20 13.69
C TRP A 194 -18.58 -3.47 13.65
N ILE A 195 -17.50 -4.03 14.19
CA ILE A 195 -16.16 -3.45 14.14
C ILE A 195 -15.69 -3.38 12.69
N ALA A 196 -15.74 -4.51 11.98
CA ALA A 196 -15.34 -4.59 10.58
C ALA A 196 -16.27 -3.75 9.68
N HIS A 197 -17.57 -3.71 9.97
CA HIS A 197 -18.53 -2.87 9.25
C HIS A 197 -18.21 -1.38 9.37
N ILE A 198 -17.97 -0.87 10.59
CA ILE A 198 -17.59 0.53 10.82
C ILE A 198 -16.30 0.87 10.09
N ASP A 199 -15.28 0.03 10.28
CA ASP A 199 -13.95 0.23 9.74
C ASP A 199 -13.98 0.25 8.20
N LYS A 200 -14.61 -0.76 7.58
CA LYS A 200 -14.79 -0.83 6.13
C LYS A 200 -15.59 0.36 5.59
N THR A 201 -16.66 0.78 6.28
CA THR A 201 -17.46 1.94 5.86
C THR A 201 -16.62 3.22 5.83
N HIS A 202 -15.83 3.47 6.87
CA HIS A 202 -14.97 4.65 6.96
C HIS A 202 -13.90 4.66 5.86
N TYR A 203 -13.15 3.57 5.71
CA TYR A 203 -12.04 3.51 4.75
C TYR A 203 -12.49 3.38 3.30
N THR A 204 -13.64 2.74 3.02
CA THR A 204 -14.23 2.74 1.67
C THR A 204 -14.57 4.17 1.22
N ARG A 205 -15.10 4.99 2.15
CA ARG A 205 -15.36 6.41 1.86
C ARG A 205 -14.05 7.16 1.59
N LYS A 206 -13.02 7.02 2.44
CA LYS A 206 -11.70 7.66 2.20
C LYS A 206 -11.12 7.27 0.85
N ALA A 207 -11.11 5.96 0.55
CA ALA A 207 -10.61 5.42 -0.70
C ALA A 207 -11.30 6.05 -1.92
N LYS A 208 -12.64 6.18 -1.90
CA LYS A 208 -13.38 6.83 -2.99
C LYS A 208 -13.15 8.34 -3.09
N GLU A 209 -12.78 8.98 -1.99
CA GLU A 209 -12.52 10.42 -1.96
C GLU A 209 -11.10 10.75 -2.46
N GLU A 210 -10.12 9.92 -2.11
CA GLU A 210 -8.71 10.12 -2.47
C GLU A 210 -8.32 9.48 -3.81
N TYR A 211 -8.93 8.33 -4.14
CA TYR A 211 -8.60 7.50 -5.32
C TYR A 211 -9.83 7.24 -6.19
N GLY A 212 -10.79 8.17 -6.22
CA GLY A 212 -12.07 8.02 -6.94
C GLY A 212 -11.89 7.62 -8.40
N ASP A 213 -11.12 8.41 -9.16
CA ASP A 213 -10.87 8.18 -10.59
C ASP A 213 -10.24 6.80 -10.85
N TYR A 214 -9.26 6.41 -10.02
CA TYR A 214 -8.62 5.09 -10.11
C TYR A 214 -9.60 3.94 -9.81
N LEU A 215 -10.46 4.11 -8.79
CA LEU A 215 -11.42 3.08 -8.39
C LEU A 215 -12.64 3.00 -9.31
N GLU A 216 -12.88 4.01 -10.16
CA GLU A 216 -13.84 3.91 -11.26
C GLU A 216 -13.35 2.95 -12.34
N GLU A 217 -12.04 2.98 -12.65
CA GLU A 217 -11.41 2.07 -13.62
C GLU A 217 -11.12 0.68 -13.03
N TYR A 218 -10.68 0.62 -11.76
CA TYR A 218 -10.25 -0.60 -11.06
C TYR A 218 -11.02 -0.82 -9.74
N PRO A 219 -12.35 -1.03 -9.78
CA PRO A 219 -13.17 -1.14 -8.57
C PRO A 219 -12.80 -2.31 -7.66
N GLU A 220 -12.20 -3.38 -8.19
CA GLU A 220 -11.71 -4.53 -7.44
C GLU A 220 -10.53 -4.19 -6.51
N ASN A 221 -9.82 -3.10 -6.77
CA ASN A 221 -8.67 -2.66 -5.97
C ASN A 221 -9.06 -1.87 -4.72
N ILE A 222 -10.35 -1.82 -4.34
CA ILE A 222 -10.80 -1.09 -3.15
C ILE A 222 -10.11 -1.56 -1.86
N GLU A 223 -9.96 -2.88 -1.64
CA GLU A 223 -9.32 -3.41 -0.42
C GLU A 223 -7.81 -3.13 -0.40
N LYS A 224 -7.19 -3.04 -1.59
CA LYS A 224 -5.80 -2.66 -1.77
C LYS A 224 -5.58 -1.21 -1.33
N VAL A 225 -6.40 -0.30 -1.85
CA VAL A 225 -6.36 1.13 -1.47
C VAL A 225 -6.66 1.32 0.01
N ILE A 226 -7.63 0.59 0.57
CA ILE A 226 -7.92 0.64 2.02
C ILE A 226 -6.70 0.21 2.85
N THR A 227 -5.98 -0.83 2.43
CA THR A 227 -4.73 -1.26 3.08
C THR A 227 -3.68 -0.15 3.08
N ILE A 228 -3.54 0.57 1.95
CA ILE A 228 -2.59 1.67 1.80
C ILE A 228 -2.92 2.82 2.76
N ILE A 229 -4.17 3.31 2.71
CA ILE A 229 -4.62 4.43 3.55
C ILE A 229 -4.43 4.11 5.04
N LYS A 230 -4.77 2.89 5.47
CA LYS A 230 -4.56 2.44 6.86
C LYS A 230 -3.08 2.45 7.26
N TYR A 231 -2.21 2.00 6.36
CA TYR A 231 -0.78 1.97 6.64
C TYR A 231 -0.21 3.38 6.75
N ASP A 232 -0.56 4.27 5.81
CA ASP A 232 -0.15 5.67 5.80
C ASP A 232 -0.60 6.41 7.08
N GLU A 233 -1.85 6.22 7.51
CA GLU A 233 -2.38 6.83 8.74
C GLU A 233 -1.67 6.33 10.01
N SER A 234 -1.27 5.06 10.03
CA SER A 234 -0.58 4.48 11.18
C SER A 234 0.94 4.72 11.17
N ASN A 235 1.50 5.09 10.01
CA ASN A 235 2.94 5.31 9.82
C ASN A 235 3.24 6.60 9.04
N PRO A 236 2.79 7.77 9.53
CA PRO A 236 2.89 9.03 8.77
C PRO A 236 4.33 9.43 8.42
N LYS A 237 5.32 8.93 9.16
CA LYS A 237 6.75 9.21 8.92
C LYS A 237 7.31 8.66 7.60
N TYR A 238 6.64 7.69 6.97
CA TYR A 238 7.10 7.11 5.71
C TYR A 238 6.31 7.61 4.49
N VAL A 239 5.22 8.35 4.72
CA VAL A 239 4.27 8.71 3.65
C VAL A 239 4.91 9.64 2.63
N ASP A 240 5.59 10.68 3.11
CA ASP A 240 6.23 11.67 2.24
C ASP A 240 7.36 11.02 1.44
N ASP A 241 8.29 10.32 2.11
CA ASP A 241 9.40 9.60 1.47
C ASP A 241 8.90 8.59 0.42
N THR A 242 7.83 7.82 0.71
CA THR A 242 7.28 6.84 -0.22
C THR A 242 6.59 7.52 -1.42
N ASN A 243 5.85 8.61 -1.18
CA ASN A 243 5.19 9.36 -2.25
C ASN A 243 6.19 10.05 -3.18
N GLU A 244 7.24 10.63 -2.61
CA GLU A 244 8.30 11.30 -3.36
C GLU A 244 9.07 10.29 -4.21
N PHE A 245 9.49 9.17 -3.62
CA PHE A 245 10.21 8.11 -4.32
C PHE A 245 9.44 7.53 -5.50
N LEU A 246 8.14 7.26 -5.32
CA LEU A 246 7.27 6.69 -6.37
C LEU A 246 6.67 7.74 -7.31
N GLY A 247 6.97 9.03 -7.10
CA GLY A 247 6.40 10.15 -7.88
C GLY A 247 6.56 10.07 -9.41
N PRO A 248 7.64 9.47 -9.95
CA PRO A 248 7.78 9.28 -11.40
C PRO A 248 6.81 8.26 -12.03
N LEU A 249 6.09 7.47 -11.23
CA LEU A 249 5.24 6.36 -11.71
C LEU A 249 3.77 6.77 -11.87
N GLU A 250 3.01 6.01 -12.66
CA GLU A 250 1.58 6.21 -12.79
C GLU A 250 0.84 5.77 -11.51
N THR A 251 -0.35 6.33 -11.27
CA THR A 251 -1.18 6.02 -10.09
C THR A 251 -1.37 4.50 -9.89
N HIS A 252 -1.58 3.74 -10.97
CA HIS A 252 -1.73 2.28 -10.90
C HIS A 252 -0.48 1.61 -10.31
N ASP A 253 0.71 1.98 -10.78
CA ASP A 253 1.97 1.39 -10.35
C ASP A 253 2.30 1.78 -8.90
N THR A 254 2.07 3.05 -8.54
CA THR A 254 2.27 3.51 -7.15
C THR A 254 1.40 2.73 -6.17
N ILE A 255 0.14 2.45 -6.54
CA ILE A 255 -0.79 1.68 -5.71
C ILE A 255 -0.35 0.23 -5.58
N GLU A 256 0.09 -0.43 -6.66
CA GLU A 256 0.53 -1.82 -6.58
C GLU A 256 1.81 -1.95 -5.75
N ILE A 257 2.81 -1.11 -6.00
CA ILE A 257 4.10 -1.14 -5.28
C ILE A 257 3.90 -0.82 -3.79
N LYS A 258 3.14 0.23 -3.45
CA LYS A 258 2.81 0.53 -2.05
C LYS A 258 2.12 -0.63 -1.37
N TYR A 259 1.15 -1.26 -2.05
CA TYR A 259 0.47 -2.42 -1.48
C TYR A 259 1.44 -3.57 -1.20
N LEU A 260 2.34 -3.88 -2.13
CA LEU A 260 3.35 -4.93 -1.95
C LEU A 260 4.28 -4.62 -0.78
N ILE A 261 4.79 -3.38 -0.67
CA ILE A 261 5.64 -2.96 0.46
C ILE A 261 4.86 -3.05 1.78
N TYR A 262 3.66 -2.47 1.84
CA TYR A 262 2.92 -2.31 3.09
C TYR A 262 2.29 -3.63 3.59
N SER A 263 2.02 -4.57 2.69
CA SER A 263 1.50 -5.90 3.03
C SER A 263 2.60 -6.94 3.31
N ALA A 264 3.87 -6.62 3.01
CA ALA A 264 4.99 -7.52 3.30
C ALA A 264 5.16 -7.80 4.80
N ASP A 265 5.67 -8.98 5.10
CA ASP A 265 6.02 -9.36 6.47
C ASP A 265 7.22 -8.56 7.00
N GLU A 266 7.33 -8.45 8.32
CA GLU A 266 8.57 -7.97 8.94
C GLU A 266 9.66 -9.06 8.83
N PRO A 267 10.95 -8.70 8.60
CA PRO A 267 11.48 -7.34 8.54
C PRO A 267 11.42 -6.67 7.16
N TYR A 268 11.02 -7.37 6.10
CA TYR A 268 11.08 -6.92 4.71
C TYR A 268 10.38 -5.58 4.46
N ARG A 269 9.19 -5.40 5.04
CA ARG A 269 8.46 -4.13 4.96
C ARG A 269 9.27 -2.96 5.50
N ARG A 270 9.91 -3.11 6.66
CA ARG A 270 10.70 -2.04 7.27
C ARG A 270 11.94 -1.73 6.47
N LEU A 271 12.65 -2.76 6.00
CA LEU A 271 13.85 -2.61 5.18
C LEU A 271 13.52 -1.87 3.87
N SER A 272 12.42 -2.24 3.22
CA SER A 272 11.93 -1.58 1.99
C SER A 272 11.62 -0.10 2.16
N LEU A 273 11.33 0.35 3.38
CA LEU A 273 10.98 1.75 3.68
C LEU A 273 12.16 2.57 4.22
N GLN A 274 13.21 1.92 4.72
CA GLN A 274 14.25 2.58 5.53
C GLN A 274 15.10 3.58 4.72
N TYR A 275 15.36 3.27 3.45
CA TYR A 275 16.28 4.04 2.60
C TYR A 275 15.62 4.66 1.37
N LEU A 276 14.28 4.72 1.33
CA LEU A 276 13.58 5.31 0.17
C LEU A 276 13.94 6.77 -0.07
N ASN A 277 14.32 7.51 0.97
CA ASN A 277 14.78 8.90 0.85
C ASN A 277 16.24 9.04 0.39
N GLN A 278 16.96 7.94 0.20
CA GLN A 278 18.33 7.95 -0.30
C GLN A 278 18.40 7.64 -1.80
N VAL A 279 17.31 7.16 -2.41
CA VAL A 279 17.28 6.63 -3.78
C VAL A 279 16.21 7.33 -4.59
N GLU A 280 16.44 7.50 -5.90
CA GLU A 280 15.45 8.01 -6.84
C GLU A 280 15.20 7.05 -8.00
N ILE A 281 14.00 7.09 -8.59
CA ILE A 281 13.71 6.38 -9.85
C ILE A 281 14.14 7.28 -11.01
N ALA A 282 15.19 6.90 -11.74
CA ALA A 282 15.75 7.72 -12.82
C ALA A 282 15.16 7.42 -14.20
N ALA A 283 14.70 6.20 -14.45
CA ALA A 283 14.08 5.77 -15.69
C ALA A 283 13.14 4.59 -15.44
N ILE A 284 12.07 4.51 -16.24
CA ILE A 284 10.98 3.52 -16.10
C ILE A 284 10.78 2.68 -17.38
N ASP A 285 11.68 2.82 -18.34
CA ASP A 285 11.68 2.21 -19.68
C ASP A 285 13.08 1.68 -20.05
N GLU A 286 13.90 1.38 -19.05
CA GLU A 286 15.26 0.87 -19.19
C GLU A 286 15.44 -0.47 -18.45
N SER A 287 16.48 -1.22 -18.79
CA SER A 287 16.80 -2.45 -18.04
C SER A 287 17.09 -2.17 -16.56
N GLY A 288 16.72 -3.14 -15.71
CA GLY A 288 16.92 -3.12 -14.26
C GLY A 288 18.37 -2.84 -13.87
N VAL A 289 18.62 -1.72 -13.20
CA VAL A 289 19.93 -1.37 -12.63
C VAL A 289 19.78 -0.41 -11.43
N PHE A 290 20.42 -0.74 -10.32
CA PHE A 290 20.80 0.18 -9.27
C PHE A 290 22.19 0.80 -9.52
N SER A 291 22.31 2.12 -9.39
CA SER A 291 23.57 2.86 -9.53
C SER A 291 23.91 3.56 -8.21
N SER A 292 24.91 3.05 -7.50
CA SER A 292 25.41 3.62 -6.24
C SER A 292 26.00 5.03 -6.40
N ASP A 293 26.72 5.30 -7.49
CA ASP A 293 27.31 6.63 -7.75
C ASP A 293 26.26 7.73 -7.94
N LYS A 294 25.08 7.36 -8.46
CA LYS A 294 23.99 8.29 -8.75
C LYS A 294 22.87 8.23 -7.71
N ASN A 295 22.86 7.20 -6.87
CA ASN A 295 21.76 6.88 -5.97
C ASN A 295 20.42 6.70 -6.71
N THR A 296 20.43 5.97 -7.83
CA THR A 296 19.24 5.80 -8.67
C THR A 296 18.95 4.36 -8.99
N ILE A 297 17.67 4.01 -9.07
CA ILE A 297 17.20 2.79 -9.72
C ILE A 297 16.60 3.10 -11.09
N LYS A 298 16.71 2.14 -11.99
CA LYS A 298 16.04 2.10 -13.29
C LYS A 298 15.46 0.72 -13.50
N PHE A 299 14.32 0.64 -14.18
CA PHE A 299 13.66 -0.60 -14.55
C PHE A 299 12.63 -0.32 -15.66
N ASP A 300 12.09 -1.35 -16.31
CA ASP A 300 11.03 -1.20 -17.29
C ASP A 300 9.69 -1.50 -16.60
N VAL A 301 8.89 -0.47 -16.33
CA VAL A 301 7.65 -0.61 -15.56
C VAL A 301 6.60 -1.44 -16.29
N GLU A 302 6.55 -1.36 -17.63
CA GLU A 302 5.55 -2.08 -18.43
C GLU A 302 5.83 -3.57 -18.41
N ASP A 303 7.09 -3.96 -18.59
CA ASP A 303 7.52 -5.35 -18.49
C ASP A 303 7.36 -5.89 -17.06
N ASP A 304 7.60 -5.05 -16.04
CA ASP A 304 7.59 -5.48 -14.65
C ASP A 304 6.17 -5.65 -14.06
N ARG A 305 5.15 -4.98 -14.62
CA ARG A 305 3.73 -5.15 -14.25
C ARG A 305 3.28 -6.61 -14.29
N THR A 306 3.79 -7.38 -15.24
CA THR A 306 3.41 -8.80 -15.46
C THR A 306 4.62 -9.74 -15.51
N ASN A 307 5.70 -9.42 -14.78
CA ASN A 307 6.90 -10.25 -14.75
C ASN A 307 6.58 -11.67 -14.24
N ASP A 308 7.07 -12.69 -14.94
CA ASP A 308 6.86 -14.11 -14.59
C ASP A 308 7.42 -14.48 -13.20
N ARG A 309 8.36 -13.67 -12.69
CA ARG A 309 8.96 -13.81 -11.35
C ARG A 309 8.09 -13.19 -10.24
N GLY A 310 7.07 -12.43 -10.60
CA GLY A 310 6.19 -11.68 -9.69
C GLY A 310 6.09 -10.21 -10.11
N LYS A 311 4.94 -9.57 -9.83
CA LYS A 311 4.72 -8.17 -10.19
C LYS A 311 5.78 -7.25 -9.56
N TYR A 312 6.32 -6.33 -10.35
CA TYR A 312 7.35 -5.37 -9.95
C TYR A 312 8.63 -6.02 -9.41
N PHE A 313 8.93 -7.25 -9.85
CA PHE A 313 10.08 -8.00 -9.37
C PHE A 313 11.39 -7.23 -9.59
N THR A 314 11.59 -6.69 -10.79
CA THR A 314 12.83 -5.98 -11.16
C THR A 314 12.99 -4.73 -10.30
N PHE A 315 11.91 -3.96 -10.10
CA PHE A 315 11.91 -2.83 -9.17
C PHE A 315 12.36 -3.25 -7.76
N PHE A 316 11.80 -4.32 -7.20
CA PHE A 316 12.17 -4.78 -5.86
C PHE A 316 13.58 -5.37 -5.78
N HIS A 317 14.07 -5.98 -6.87
CA HIS A 317 15.44 -6.45 -6.98
C HIS A 317 16.43 -5.28 -6.91
N GLU A 318 16.23 -4.23 -7.73
CA GLU A 318 17.09 -3.04 -7.69
C GLU A 318 16.98 -2.27 -6.37
N LEU A 319 15.78 -2.22 -5.77
CA LEU A 319 15.60 -1.67 -4.43
C LEU A 319 16.38 -2.48 -3.38
N GLY A 320 16.48 -3.81 -3.55
CA GLY A 320 17.29 -4.69 -2.72
C GLY A 320 18.77 -4.28 -2.73
N HIS A 321 19.35 -4.11 -3.93
CA HIS A 321 20.72 -3.62 -4.10
C HIS A 321 20.95 -2.27 -3.41
N ALA A 322 19.98 -1.37 -3.51
CA ALA A 322 20.05 -0.09 -2.83
C ALA A 322 20.04 -0.23 -1.30
N ILE A 323 19.15 -1.08 -0.76
CA ILE A 323 19.07 -1.35 0.68
C ILE A 323 20.40 -1.90 1.19
N ASP A 324 20.98 -2.86 0.48
CA ASP A 324 22.27 -3.44 0.83
C ASP A 324 23.35 -2.36 0.85
N TYR A 325 23.43 -1.53 -0.20
CA TYR A 325 24.38 -0.43 -0.34
C TYR A 325 24.34 0.57 0.83
N TYR A 326 23.15 1.07 1.20
CA TYR A 326 23.05 2.04 2.29
C TYR A 326 23.26 1.41 3.66
N HIS A 327 22.75 0.19 3.87
CA HIS A 327 22.95 -0.50 5.13
C HIS A 327 24.44 -0.80 5.36
N GLY A 328 25.19 -1.19 4.31
CA GLY A 328 26.64 -1.39 4.43
C GLY A 328 27.37 -0.08 4.71
N THR A 329 27.07 0.97 3.96
CA THR A 329 27.67 2.29 4.15
C THR A 329 27.42 2.84 5.56
N GLU A 330 26.20 2.73 6.08
CA GLU A 330 25.83 3.17 7.44
C GLU A 330 26.65 2.44 8.53
N HIS A 331 27.01 1.18 8.29
CA HIS A 331 27.77 0.36 9.24
C HIS A 331 29.30 0.36 8.97
N GLY A 332 29.79 1.24 8.09
CA GLY A 332 31.22 1.40 7.81
C GLY A 332 31.79 0.34 6.86
N TYR A 333 30.94 -0.38 6.14
CA TYR A 333 31.31 -1.27 5.05
C TYR A 333 31.28 -0.53 3.71
N ASP A 334 31.85 -1.14 2.67
CA ASP A 334 32.03 -0.55 1.33
C ASP A 334 30.75 -0.64 0.48
N GLY A 335 29.62 -0.25 1.06
CA GLY A 335 28.33 -0.31 0.38
C GLY A 335 27.65 -1.65 0.55
N PHE A 336 28.16 -2.73 0.00
CA PHE A 336 27.39 -3.98 -0.12
C PHE A 336 27.75 -5.01 0.94
N ILE A 337 26.75 -5.67 1.55
CA ILE A 337 26.94 -6.54 2.71
C ILE A 337 26.79 -8.01 2.33
N SER A 338 27.88 -8.78 2.45
CA SER A 338 27.84 -10.24 2.67
C SER A 338 28.97 -10.76 3.56
N GLU A 339 30.05 -9.98 3.73
CA GLU A 339 31.27 -10.42 4.42
C GLU A 339 31.26 -10.15 5.94
N SER A 340 30.37 -9.31 6.45
CA SER A 340 30.43 -8.85 7.86
C SER A 340 29.28 -9.32 8.74
N PHE A 341 28.22 -9.87 8.15
CA PHE A 341 27.13 -10.46 8.92
C PHE A 341 27.52 -11.87 9.35
N GLU A 342 27.70 -12.08 10.66
CA GLU A 342 28.06 -13.38 11.22
C GLU A 342 26.88 -14.05 11.94
N TYR A 343 26.66 -15.34 11.64
CA TYR A 343 25.76 -16.23 12.37
C TYR A 343 26.50 -17.52 12.72
N GLU A 344 26.47 -17.91 14.01
CA GLU A 344 27.18 -19.09 14.52
C GLU A 344 28.70 -19.09 14.22
N GLY A 345 29.32 -17.91 14.17
CA GLY A 345 30.76 -17.76 13.96
C GLY A 345 31.20 -17.94 12.50
N LYS A 346 30.26 -17.91 11.55
CA LYS A 346 30.52 -17.84 10.11
C LYS A 346 29.80 -16.66 9.49
N THR A 347 30.36 -16.07 8.45
CA THR A 347 29.73 -15.00 7.68
C THR A 347 28.57 -15.55 6.84
N LEU A 348 27.62 -14.69 6.44
CA LEU A 348 26.56 -15.07 5.51
C LEU A 348 27.13 -15.64 4.21
N SER A 349 28.19 -15.00 3.68
CA SER A 349 28.88 -15.51 2.51
C SER A 349 29.37 -16.95 2.73
N GLU A 350 30.03 -17.25 3.85
CA GLU A 350 30.50 -18.60 4.19
C GLU A 350 29.37 -19.62 4.29
N HIS A 351 28.19 -19.24 4.78
CA HIS A 351 27.02 -20.12 4.76
C HIS A 351 26.53 -20.38 3.33
N MET A 352 26.50 -19.36 2.47
CA MET A 352 26.12 -19.53 1.06
C MET A 352 27.10 -20.46 0.32
N TYR A 353 28.41 -20.33 0.56
CA TYR A 353 29.41 -21.24 0.03
C TYR A 353 29.15 -22.68 0.41
N VAL A 354 28.93 -22.93 1.71
CA VAL A 354 28.67 -24.27 2.24
C VAL A 354 27.39 -24.85 1.64
N ASP A 355 26.33 -24.07 1.51
CA ASP A 355 25.06 -24.55 0.95
C ASP A 355 25.18 -24.91 -0.55
N VAL A 356 25.85 -24.06 -1.34
CA VAL A 356 26.10 -24.32 -2.76
C VAL A 356 27.03 -25.53 -2.91
N GLU A 357 28.11 -25.60 -2.14
CA GLU A 357 29.05 -26.73 -2.14
C GLU A 357 28.33 -28.04 -1.77
N ASN A 358 27.48 -28.03 -0.74
CA ASN A 358 26.71 -29.20 -0.33
C ASN A 358 25.80 -29.71 -1.44
N LYS A 359 25.11 -28.82 -2.16
CA LYS A 359 24.26 -29.21 -3.30
C LYS A 359 25.10 -29.77 -4.46
N ILE A 360 26.25 -29.15 -4.77
CA ILE A 360 27.17 -29.65 -5.80
C ILE A 360 27.65 -31.06 -5.44
N GLN A 361 28.09 -31.27 -4.19
CA GLN A 361 28.52 -32.58 -3.71
C GLN A 361 27.37 -33.61 -3.71
N GLU A 362 26.14 -33.20 -3.38
CA GLU A 362 24.96 -34.07 -3.49
C GLU A 362 24.71 -34.52 -4.94
N GLN A 363 24.84 -33.59 -5.90
CA GLN A 363 24.67 -33.91 -7.31
C GLN A 363 25.81 -34.82 -7.82
N LEU A 364 27.06 -34.53 -7.47
CA LEU A 364 28.22 -35.39 -7.78
C LEU A 364 28.06 -36.80 -7.22
N ARG A 365 27.60 -36.93 -5.96
CA ARG A 365 27.30 -38.25 -5.34
C ARG A 365 26.17 -38.98 -6.04
N THR A 366 25.26 -38.26 -6.70
CA THR A 366 24.18 -38.87 -7.48
C THR A 366 24.70 -39.37 -8.82
N GLU A 367 25.51 -38.57 -9.50
CA GLU A 367 26.13 -38.92 -10.78
C GLU A 367 27.07 -40.13 -10.65
N LEU A 368 27.89 -40.19 -9.60
CA LEU A 368 28.83 -41.28 -9.33
C LEU A 368 28.17 -42.62 -8.93
N LYS A 369 26.83 -42.71 -8.87
CA LYS A 369 26.08 -43.96 -8.72
C LYS A 369 25.73 -44.62 -10.04
N GLN A 370 26.00 -43.97 -11.17
CA GLN A 370 25.77 -44.55 -12.49
C GLN A 370 26.77 -45.68 -12.80
N GLU A 371 26.37 -46.60 -13.69
CA GLU A 371 27.11 -47.81 -14.02
C GLU A 371 28.55 -47.52 -14.50
N ASP A 372 28.77 -46.39 -15.17
CA ASP A 372 30.07 -45.96 -15.67
C ASP A 372 31.13 -45.76 -14.57
N TYR A 373 30.69 -45.59 -13.31
CA TYR A 373 31.55 -45.38 -12.15
C TYR A 373 31.57 -46.56 -11.17
N ASP A 374 30.99 -47.71 -11.51
CA ASP A 374 30.88 -48.86 -10.59
C ASP A 374 32.22 -49.49 -10.22
N GLU A 375 33.22 -49.38 -11.10
CA GLU A 375 34.57 -49.91 -10.88
C GLU A 375 35.41 -49.05 -9.91
N LEU A 376 34.96 -47.82 -9.60
CA LEU A 376 35.65 -46.94 -8.65
C LEU A 376 35.35 -47.33 -7.21
N THR A 377 36.39 -47.36 -6.39
CA THR A 377 36.26 -47.50 -4.93
C THR A 377 35.62 -46.26 -4.31
N SER A 378 35.07 -46.41 -3.10
CA SER A 378 34.50 -45.25 -2.37
C SER A 378 35.52 -44.13 -2.15
N ALA A 379 36.81 -44.48 -1.95
CA ALA A 379 37.86 -43.49 -1.76
C ALA A 379 38.15 -42.69 -3.05
N GLU A 380 38.15 -43.36 -4.20
CA GLU A 380 38.31 -42.69 -5.50
C GLU A 380 37.11 -41.80 -5.81
N LYS A 381 35.89 -42.25 -5.48
CA LYS A 381 34.68 -41.42 -5.63
C LYS A 381 34.72 -40.18 -4.72
N ASP A 382 35.16 -40.32 -3.48
CA ASP A 382 35.31 -39.20 -2.55
C ASP A 382 36.40 -38.21 -3.04
N GLU A 383 37.49 -38.70 -3.62
CA GLU A 383 38.53 -37.86 -4.23
C GLU A 383 37.99 -37.05 -5.41
N LEU A 384 37.23 -37.68 -6.32
CA LEU A 384 36.56 -37.00 -7.43
C LEU A 384 35.57 -35.92 -6.92
N ILE A 385 34.76 -36.24 -5.92
CA ILE A 385 33.81 -35.28 -5.34
C ILE A 385 34.53 -34.05 -4.80
N ASN A 386 35.59 -34.25 -4.03
CA ASN A 386 36.33 -33.15 -3.41
C ASN A 386 37.02 -32.29 -4.48
N ASN A 387 37.73 -32.90 -5.43
CA ASN A 387 38.44 -32.16 -6.47
C ASN A 387 37.48 -31.35 -7.36
N VAL A 388 36.36 -31.95 -7.78
CA VAL A 388 35.38 -31.27 -8.65
C VAL A 388 34.60 -30.19 -7.89
N SER A 389 34.19 -30.45 -6.64
CA SER A 389 33.50 -29.44 -5.83
C SER A 389 34.39 -28.24 -5.50
N GLU A 390 35.64 -28.47 -5.12
CA GLU A 390 36.62 -27.40 -4.89
C GLU A 390 36.85 -26.56 -6.16
N TYR A 391 36.82 -27.18 -7.33
CA TYR A 391 36.95 -26.48 -8.60
C TYR A 391 35.72 -25.65 -8.98
N PHE A 392 34.51 -26.08 -8.60
CA PHE A 392 33.30 -25.26 -8.79
C PHE A 392 33.29 -24.02 -7.89
N ILE A 393 33.76 -24.17 -6.65
CA ILE A 393 33.70 -23.11 -5.65
C ILE A 393 34.84 -22.11 -5.88
N TYR A 394 34.49 -20.88 -6.24
CA TYR A 394 35.51 -19.88 -6.50
C TYR A 394 36.04 -19.27 -5.20
N ASN A 395 37.26 -19.68 -4.82
CA ASN A 395 38.03 -19.16 -3.68
C ASN A 395 39.20 -18.24 -4.10
N GLY A 396 39.22 -17.79 -5.37
CA GLY A 396 40.31 -17.00 -5.97
C GLY A 396 41.05 -17.74 -7.08
N PRO A 397 42.10 -17.13 -7.67
CA PRO A 397 42.85 -17.73 -8.76
C PRO A 397 43.55 -19.03 -8.30
N THR A 398 43.21 -20.15 -8.93
CA THR A 398 43.80 -21.47 -8.62
C THR A 398 44.60 -22.01 -9.81
N ASN A 399 45.66 -22.76 -9.52
CA ASN A 399 46.41 -23.53 -10.51
C ASN A 399 45.93 -24.99 -10.60
N GLN A 400 44.84 -25.32 -9.93
CA GLN A 400 44.24 -26.65 -9.97
C GLN A 400 43.80 -26.96 -11.41
N VAL A 401 44.15 -28.15 -11.88
CA VAL A 401 43.78 -28.64 -13.21
C VAL A 401 43.07 -29.97 -13.01
N LEU A 402 41.82 -30.05 -13.47
CA LEU A 402 41.06 -31.29 -13.48
C LEU A 402 41.65 -32.28 -14.50
N SER A 403 41.68 -33.55 -14.12
CA SER A 403 41.87 -34.68 -15.03
C SER A 403 40.72 -34.77 -16.04
N ASP A 404 40.85 -35.61 -17.06
CA ASP A 404 39.82 -35.72 -18.10
C ASP A 404 38.50 -36.30 -17.54
N ASP A 405 38.57 -37.30 -16.67
CA ASP A 405 37.39 -37.87 -16.00
C ASP A 405 36.69 -36.84 -15.09
N GLU A 406 37.48 -36.01 -14.39
CA GLU A 406 36.94 -34.94 -13.55
C GLU A 406 36.30 -33.81 -14.37
N LYS A 407 36.83 -33.51 -15.57
CA LYS A 407 36.21 -32.53 -16.48
C LYS A 407 34.87 -33.01 -16.99
N ASP A 408 34.76 -34.29 -17.35
CA ASP A 408 33.50 -34.85 -17.83
C ASP A 408 32.44 -34.79 -16.73
N LEU A 409 32.80 -35.21 -15.51
CA LEU A 409 31.93 -35.12 -14.34
C LEU A 409 31.55 -33.66 -14.00
N PHE A 410 32.51 -32.75 -14.06
CA PHE A 410 32.27 -31.31 -13.89
C PHE A 410 31.26 -30.79 -14.91
N MET A 411 31.44 -31.09 -16.19
CA MET A 411 30.57 -30.59 -17.26
C MET A 411 29.14 -31.14 -17.16
N GLU A 412 28.99 -32.40 -16.77
CA GLU A 412 27.69 -33.02 -16.55
C GLU A 412 26.94 -32.35 -15.39
N VAL A 413 27.56 -32.27 -14.20
CA VAL A 413 26.95 -31.63 -13.03
C VAL A 413 26.67 -30.14 -13.25
N LYS A 414 27.59 -29.44 -13.93
CA LYS A 414 27.40 -28.03 -14.34
C LYS A 414 26.13 -27.88 -15.16
N THR A 415 25.92 -28.76 -16.14
CA THR A 415 24.76 -28.71 -17.03
C THR A 415 23.47 -28.97 -16.25
N GLN A 416 23.45 -30.05 -15.46
CA GLN A 416 22.28 -30.44 -14.67
C GLN A 416 21.85 -29.34 -13.68
N LEU A 417 22.78 -28.78 -12.91
CA LEU A 417 22.48 -27.72 -11.93
C LEU A 417 22.10 -26.40 -12.62
N SER A 418 22.75 -26.06 -13.73
CA SER A 418 22.37 -24.86 -14.51
C SER A 418 20.97 -24.99 -15.10
N ASP A 419 20.61 -26.17 -15.59
CA ASP A 419 19.27 -26.48 -16.10
C ASP A 419 18.20 -26.46 -14.98
N GLU A 420 18.54 -26.95 -13.78
CA GLU A 420 17.68 -26.85 -12.59
C GLU A 420 17.38 -25.38 -12.23
N LEU A 421 18.33 -24.47 -12.46
CA LEU A 421 18.20 -23.02 -12.19
C LEU A 421 17.56 -22.22 -13.34
N ARG A 422 17.23 -22.83 -14.48
CA ARG A 422 16.60 -22.12 -15.61
C ARG A 422 15.19 -21.58 -15.37
N PRO A 423 14.30 -22.25 -14.60
CA PRO A 423 12.95 -21.73 -14.36
C PRO A 423 12.96 -20.35 -13.70
N ASP A 424 12.02 -19.49 -14.08
CA ASP A 424 12.01 -18.08 -13.63
C ASP A 424 11.94 -17.94 -12.10
N HIS A 425 11.29 -18.88 -11.40
CA HIS A 425 11.19 -18.88 -9.93
C HIS A 425 12.50 -19.23 -9.20
N HIS A 426 13.55 -19.66 -9.90
CA HIS A 426 14.88 -19.91 -9.33
C HIS A 426 15.85 -18.74 -9.54
N ASN A 427 15.36 -17.55 -9.91
CA ASN A 427 16.19 -16.36 -10.15
C ASN A 427 17.16 -16.03 -9.00
N ASN A 428 16.67 -15.94 -7.75
CA ASN A 428 17.52 -15.63 -6.59
C ASN A 428 18.60 -16.70 -6.37
N ALA A 429 18.27 -17.97 -6.58
CA ALA A 429 19.25 -19.06 -6.49
C ALA A 429 20.28 -18.95 -7.62
N SER A 430 19.87 -18.52 -8.82
CA SER A 430 20.77 -18.30 -9.95
C SER A 430 21.86 -17.26 -9.63
N ASP A 431 21.54 -16.17 -8.94
CA ASP A 431 22.52 -15.16 -8.52
C ASP A 431 23.45 -15.68 -7.43
N VAL A 432 22.92 -16.43 -6.45
CA VAL A 432 23.74 -17.07 -5.41
C VAL A 432 24.75 -18.05 -6.03
N TYR A 433 24.30 -18.93 -6.93
CA TYR A 433 25.19 -19.90 -7.60
C TYR A 433 26.16 -19.20 -8.54
N GLY A 434 25.70 -18.18 -9.28
CA GLY A 434 26.54 -17.35 -10.14
C GLY A 434 27.66 -16.67 -9.33
N GLY A 435 27.33 -16.12 -8.17
CA GLY A 435 28.30 -15.51 -7.26
C GLY A 435 29.27 -16.52 -6.65
N VAL A 436 28.78 -17.63 -6.09
CA VAL A 436 29.67 -18.62 -5.43
C VAL A 436 30.60 -19.29 -6.44
N THR A 437 30.12 -19.55 -7.65
CA THR A 437 30.88 -20.32 -8.66
C THR A 437 31.51 -19.47 -9.76
N VAL A 438 31.36 -18.14 -9.70
CA VAL A 438 31.75 -17.20 -10.78
C VAL A 438 31.21 -17.71 -12.11
N ASN A 439 29.89 -17.81 -12.18
CA ASN A 439 29.14 -18.17 -13.38
C ASN A 439 29.38 -19.56 -13.97
N GLN A 440 30.07 -20.47 -13.26
CA GLN A 440 30.16 -21.87 -13.69
C GLN A 440 28.79 -22.54 -13.62
N ILE A 441 28.03 -22.31 -12.55
CA ILE A 441 26.64 -22.74 -12.42
C ILE A 441 25.76 -21.50 -12.43
N LYS A 442 24.89 -21.39 -13.44
CA LYS A 442 23.99 -20.24 -13.56
C LYS A 442 22.73 -20.59 -14.34
N GLY A 443 21.62 -20.01 -13.89
CA GLY A 443 20.32 -20.08 -14.56
C GLY A 443 20.13 -19.00 -15.62
N LYS A 444 18.86 -18.77 -15.96
CA LYS A 444 18.43 -17.80 -17.00
C LYS A 444 18.67 -16.34 -16.60
N TRP A 445 18.67 -16.04 -15.29
CA TRP A 445 18.62 -14.68 -14.76
C TRP A 445 19.88 -14.25 -14.00
N ALA A 446 20.99 -14.99 -14.12
CA ALA A 446 22.24 -14.62 -13.47
C ALA A 446 22.92 -13.41 -14.12
N HIS A 447 23.77 -12.72 -13.38
CA HIS A 447 24.77 -11.81 -13.95
C HIS A 447 25.81 -12.59 -14.75
N HIS A 448 25.73 -12.56 -16.08
CA HIS A 448 26.51 -13.45 -16.94
C HIS A 448 27.97 -13.04 -17.16
N GLU A 449 28.35 -11.80 -16.84
CA GLU A 449 29.72 -11.30 -16.95
C GLU A 449 30.53 -11.66 -15.71
N GLU A 450 31.74 -12.21 -15.87
CA GLU A 450 32.61 -12.57 -14.74
C GLU A 450 33.06 -11.34 -13.95
N SER A 451 33.23 -10.20 -14.63
CA SER A 451 33.55 -8.88 -14.06
C SER A 451 32.54 -8.39 -13.02
N TYR A 452 31.32 -8.96 -13.00
CA TYR A 452 30.33 -8.68 -11.97
C TYR A 452 30.71 -9.30 -10.61
N TRP A 453 31.37 -10.46 -10.63
CA TRP A 453 31.70 -11.24 -9.44
C TRP A 453 33.15 -11.06 -8.99
N ILE A 454 34.06 -10.78 -9.93
CA ILE A 454 35.50 -10.67 -9.69
C ILE A 454 36.10 -9.46 -10.39
N ASN A 455 37.14 -8.89 -9.78
CA ASN A 455 38.00 -7.92 -10.42
C ASN A 455 38.90 -8.63 -11.43
N GLU A 456 38.77 -8.30 -12.72
CA GLU A 456 39.52 -8.97 -13.79
C GLU A 456 41.05 -8.74 -13.74
N GLU A 457 41.52 -7.69 -13.07
CA GLU A 457 42.95 -7.39 -12.94
C GLU A 457 43.60 -8.15 -11.78
N THR A 458 42.91 -8.26 -10.63
CA THR A 458 43.45 -8.91 -9.43
C THR A 458 43.03 -10.36 -9.28
N GLY A 459 41.93 -10.76 -9.93
CA GLY A 459 41.26 -12.04 -9.70
C GLY A 459 40.70 -12.16 -8.29
N GLU A 460 40.64 -11.07 -7.53
CA GLU A 460 39.97 -11.03 -6.24
C GLU A 460 38.47 -10.79 -6.49
N ARG A 461 37.62 -11.23 -5.57
CA ARG A 461 36.18 -10.91 -5.67
C ARG A 461 35.98 -9.41 -5.68
N GLU A 462 35.13 -8.92 -6.58
CA GLU A 462 34.52 -7.62 -6.32
C GLU A 462 33.67 -7.82 -5.07
N ARG A 463 33.85 -6.93 -4.07
CA ARG A 463 32.99 -6.91 -2.89
C ARG A 463 31.56 -6.86 -3.40
N ALA A 464 30.81 -7.92 -3.13
CA ALA A 464 29.60 -8.32 -3.86
C ALA A 464 28.76 -7.10 -4.25
N LYS A 465 28.51 -6.85 -5.54
CA LYS A 465 27.54 -5.84 -5.97
C LYS A 465 26.12 -6.34 -5.81
#